data_AF-W7PWK8-F1
#
_entry.id   AF-W7PWK8-F1
#
_cell.length_a   1.000
_cell.length_b   1.000
_cell.length_c   1.000
_cell.angle_alpha   90.00
_cell.angle_beta   90.00
_cell.angle_gamma   90.00
#
_symmetry.space_group_name_H-M   'P 1'
#
loop_
_entity.id
_entity.type
_entity.pdbx_description
1 polymer ?
#
loop_
_entity_poly.entity_id
_entity_poly.type
_entity_poly.pdbx_seq_one_letter_code
_entity_poly.pdbx_strand_id
1 'polypeptide(L)'
;MTEPHNEETISEARREALKRLGLALSLLSGPLLALVMIGMAPPAGMPPAAWQVMALTFWMALWWVTEPVPIAVTALLPVAVLPLMGTSPMAEVAAPYANPLIFLFLGGFLLAEGIQRWGLHRRIALVVLKVSGHRPHQLVAGFMMATAGLSMWVSNTATAALMVPIGLSVLGLLERQGGVGASRNMALTLLLGIALAANIGGMGT
;
A
#
# COMPACT_ATOMS: atom_id res chain seq x y z
N MET A 1 -19.36 7.15 -43.81
CA MET A 1 -19.19 6.11 -42.76
C MET A 1 -17.77 6.20 -42.16
N THR A 2 -17.31 7.39 -41.74
CA THR A 2 -15.90 7.61 -41.33
C THR A 2 -15.75 8.63 -40.19
N GLU A 3 -16.58 8.56 -39.14
CA GLU A 3 -16.49 9.53 -38.02
C GLU A 3 -16.41 8.99 -36.57
N PRO A 4 -16.77 7.74 -36.20
CA PRO A 4 -16.70 7.36 -34.78
C PRO A 4 -15.26 7.15 -34.26
N HIS A 5 -14.29 6.87 -35.14
CA HIS A 5 -12.91 6.59 -34.75
C HIS A 5 -12.12 7.85 -34.35
N ASN A 6 -12.44 9.01 -34.92
CA ASN A 6 -11.74 10.27 -34.61
C ASN A 6 -12.15 10.85 -33.25
N GLU A 7 -13.41 10.74 -32.85
CA GLU A 7 -13.89 11.27 -31.56
C GLU A 7 -13.35 10.49 -30.37
N GLU A 8 -13.26 9.15 -30.47
CA GLU A 8 -12.70 8.29 -29.44
C GLU A 8 -11.21 8.56 -29.23
N THR A 9 -10.45 8.72 -30.33
CA THR A 9 -9.02 9.07 -30.31
C THR A 9 -8.77 10.45 -29.68
N ILE A 10 -9.60 11.45 -29.99
CA ILE A 10 -9.50 12.81 -29.40
C ILE A 10 -9.84 12.78 -27.89
N SER A 11 -10.83 11.98 -27.48
CA SER A 11 -11.22 11.79 -26.08
C SER A 11 -10.11 11.13 -25.25
N GLU A 12 -9.46 10.09 -25.78
CA GLU A 12 -8.33 9.42 -25.13
C GLU A 12 -7.12 10.35 -24.99
N ALA A 13 -6.75 11.06 -26.05
CA ALA A 13 -5.66 12.03 -26.03
C ALA A 13 -5.90 13.14 -24.99
N ARG A 14 -7.14 13.65 -24.90
CA ARG A 14 -7.52 14.65 -23.88
C ARG A 14 -7.44 14.08 -22.47
N ARG A 15 -7.92 12.85 -22.23
CA ARG A 15 -7.84 12.18 -20.92
C ARG A 15 -6.39 11.98 -20.50
N GLU A 16 -5.54 11.55 -21.41
CA GLU A 16 -4.12 11.35 -21.16
C GLU A 16 -3.40 12.68 -20.86
N ALA A 17 -3.71 13.74 -21.61
CA ALA A 17 -3.19 15.07 -21.34
C ALA A 17 -3.61 15.60 -19.96
N LEU A 18 -4.87 15.40 -19.56
CA LEU A 18 -5.36 15.79 -18.24
C LEU A 18 -4.68 15.00 -17.11
N LYS A 19 -4.45 13.69 -17.28
CA LYS A 19 -3.70 12.87 -16.31
C LYS A 19 -2.27 13.36 -16.16
N ARG A 20 -1.58 13.63 -17.26
CA ARG A 20 -0.21 14.16 -17.27
C ARG A 20 -0.13 15.53 -16.62
N LEU A 21 -1.10 16.39 -16.89
CA LEU A 21 -1.21 17.70 -16.25
C LEU A 21 -1.41 17.55 -14.74
N GLY A 22 -2.32 16.68 -14.31
CA GLY A 22 -2.53 16.38 -12.89
C GLY A 22 -1.27 15.89 -12.18
N LEU A 23 -0.53 14.97 -12.80
CA LEU A 23 0.76 14.46 -12.31
C LEU A 23 1.83 15.55 -12.26
N ALA A 24 1.92 16.39 -13.28
CA ALA A 24 2.88 17.49 -13.30
C ALA A 24 2.58 18.52 -12.19
N LEU A 25 1.30 18.84 -11.98
CA LEU A 25 0.87 19.74 -10.92
C LEU A 25 1.18 19.18 -9.53
N SER A 26 0.88 17.90 -9.28
CA SER A 26 1.19 17.26 -7.99
C SER A 26 2.70 17.15 -7.78
N LEU A 27 3.48 16.83 -8.81
CA LEU A 27 4.94 16.79 -8.73
C LEU A 27 5.52 18.16 -8.34
N LEU A 28 5.09 19.24 -8.98
CA LEU A 28 5.60 20.59 -8.72
C LEU A 28 5.08 21.19 -7.41
N SER A 29 3.96 20.73 -6.89
CA SER A 29 3.33 21.27 -5.68
C SER A 29 4.24 21.21 -4.44
N GLY A 30 4.98 20.13 -4.27
CA GLY A 30 5.90 19.92 -3.13
C GLY A 30 7.08 20.89 -3.12
N PRO A 31 7.91 20.93 -4.18
CA PRO A 31 9.00 21.91 -4.28
C PRO A 31 8.50 23.35 -4.20
N LEU A 32 7.37 23.67 -4.85
CA LEU A 32 6.79 25.01 -4.81
C LEU A 32 6.43 25.42 -3.38
N LEU A 33 5.78 24.53 -2.62
CA LEU A 33 5.45 24.78 -1.22
C LEU A 33 6.71 25.00 -0.39
N ALA A 34 7.73 24.16 -0.55
CA ALA A 34 9.00 24.32 0.17
C ALA A 34 9.69 25.65 -0.16
N LEU A 35 9.72 26.06 -1.43
CA LEU A 35 10.29 27.34 -1.87
C LEU A 35 9.52 28.53 -1.28
N VAL A 36 8.18 28.48 -1.27
CA VAL A 36 7.34 29.51 -0.65
C VAL A 36 7.66 29.62 0.84
N MET A 37 7.74 28.49 1.55
CA MET A 37 8.09 28.48 2.97
C MET A 37 9.48 29.07 3.22
N ILE A 38 10.50 28.63 2.48
CA ILE A 38 11.88 29.13 2.63
C ILE A 38 11.98 30.63 2.31
N GLY A 39 11.17 31.14 1.39
CA GLY A 39 11.08 32.57 1.08
C GLY A 39 10.42 33.42 2.17
N MET A 40 9.67 32.80 3.09
CA MET A 40 9.07 33.46 4.25
C MET A 40 10.02 33.44 5.45
N ALA A 41 9.92 34.47 6.30
CA ALA A 41 10.69 34.49 7.54
C ALA A 41 10.25 33.35 8.48
N PRO A 42 11.19 32.65 9.16
CA PRO A 42 10.85 31.61 10.12
C PRO A 42 9.90 32.13 11.20
N PRO A 43 8.79 31.42 11.50
CA PRO A 43 7.89 31.82 12.57
C PRO A 43 8.58 31.73 13.93
N ALA A 44 8.22 32.63 14.84
CA ALA A 44 8.62 32.60 16.25
C ALA A 44 10.13 32.52 16.53
N GLY A 45 10.98 33.07 15.65
CA GLY A 45 12.43 33.09 15.85
C GLY A 45 13.10 31.72 15.71
N MET A 46 12.44 30.76 15.05
CA MET A 46 12.98 29.44 14.79
C MET A 46 14.32 29.51 14.02
N PRO A 47 15.31 28.65 14.36
CA PRO A 47 16.56 28.58 13.60
C PRO A 47 16.30 28.31 12.10
N PRO A 48 17.03 28.98 11.19
CA PRO A 48 16.81 28.82 9.74
C PRO A 48 16.87 27.37 9.26
N ALA A 49 17.79 26.57 9.81
CA ALA A 49 17.93 25.15 9.47
C ALA A 49 16.68 24.33 9.87
N ALA A 50 16.06 24.61 11.02
CA ALA A 50 14.84 23.93 11.44
C ALA A 50 13.65 24.28 10.53
N TRP A 51 13.58 25.52 10.05
CA TRP A 51 12.56 25.94 9.09
C TRP A 51 12.73 25.26 7.72
N GLN A 52 13.95 25.08 7.24
CA GLN A 52 14.26 24.34 6.01
C GLN A 52 13.88 22.86 6.11
N VAL A 53 14.18 22.21 7.24
CA VAL A 53 13.76 20.82 7.51
C VAL A 53 12.23 20.72 7.55
N MET A 54 11.55 21.70 8.15
CA MET A 54 10.08 21.76 8.16
C MET A 54 9.52 21.89 6.75
N ALA A 55 10.06 22.79 5.92
CA ALA A 55 9.65 22.98 4.53
C ALA A 55 9.79 21.69 3.71
N LEU A 56 10.92 20.97 3.87
CA LEU A 56 11.12 19.66 3.27
C LEU A 56 10.10 18.63 3.78
N THR A 57 9.80 18.63 5.07
CA THR A 57 8.82 17.72 5.67
C THR A 57 7.42 17.93 5.07
N PHE A 58 7.00 19.17 4.88
CA PHE A 58 5.72 19.47 4.21
C PHE A 58 5.70 19.08 2.74
N TRP A 59 6.81 19.27 2.02
CA TRP A 59 6.96 18.74 0.67
C TRP A 59 6.76 17.21 0.68
N MET A 60 7.49 16.48 1.52
CA MET A 60 7.37 15.03 1.61
C MET A 60 5.96 14.58 1.97
N ALA A 61 5.31 15.23 2.94
CA ALA A 61 3.92 14.95 3.32
C ALA A 61 2.96 15.12 2.13
N LEU A 62 3.11 16.21 1.36
CA LEU A 62 2.28 16.46 0.19
C LEU A 62 2.49 15.39 -0.89
N TRP A 63 3.74 14.99 -1.15
CA TRP A 63 4.05 13.92 -2.09
C TRP A 63 3.60 12.54 -1.61
N TRP A 64 3.61 12.25 -0.31
CA TRP A 64 3.04 10.98 0.19
C TRP A 64 1.53 10.91 0.06
N VAL A 65 0.82 12.04 0.19
CA VAL A 65 -0.64 12.08 0.03
C VAL A 65 -1.06 12.10 -1.44
N THR A 66 -0.32 12.82 -2.29
CA THR A 66 -0.66 12.97 -3.72
C THR A 66 -0.01 11.91 -4.61
N GLU A 67 0.94 11.14 -4.07
CA GLU A 67 1.70 10.07 -4.75
C GLU A 67 2.12 10.40 -6.20
N PRO A 68 2.77 11.56 -6.47
CA PRO A 68 3.20 11.89 -7.83
C PRO A 68 4.38 11.02 -8.30
N VAL A 69 5.11 10.44 -7.35
CA VAL A 69 6.24 9.53 -7.53
C VAL A 69 6.13 8.39 -6.51
N PRO A 70 6.82 7.26 -6.71
CA PRO A 70 6.84 6.18 -5.72
C PRO A 70 7.30 6.67 -4.34
N ILE A 71 6.67 6.16 -3.28
CA ILE A 71 6.92 6.56 -1.86
C ILE A 71 8.42 6.55 -1.52
N ALA A 72 9.17 5.58 -2.06
CA ALA A 72 10.62 5.46 -1.86
C ALA A 72 11.41 6.64 -2.44
N VAL A 73 10.99 7.21 -3.57
CA VAL A 73 11.62 8.40 -4.16
C VAL A 73 11.44 9.60 -3.25
N THR A 74 10.22 9.82 -2.75
CA THR A 74 9.93 10.86 -1.75
C THR A 74 10.75 10.65 -0.48
N ALA A 75 10.88 9.40 -0.01
CA ALA A 75 11.64 9.07 1.18
C ALA A 75 13.15 9.32 1.03
N LEU A 76 13.70 9.43 -0.18
CA LEU A 76 15.11 9.76 -0.44
C LEU A 76 15.36 11.27 -0.55
N LEU A 77 14.33 12.11 -0.55
CA LEU A 77 14.48 13.57 -0.62
C LEU A 77 15.39 14.15 0.47
N PRO A 78 15.35 13.72 1.74
CA PRO A 78 16.28 14.23 2.76
C PRO A 78 17.74 14.12 2.35
N VAL A 79 18.15 12.96 1.84
CA VAL A 79 19.53 12.68 1.38
C VAL A 79 19.92 13.59 0.21
N ALA A 80 18.98 13.87 -0.68
CA ALA A 80 19.23 14.74 -1.83
C ALA A 80 19.23 16.23 -1.46
N VAL A 81 18.29 16.68 -0.62
CA VAL A 81 17.97 18.11 -0.45
C VAL A 81 18.66 18.73 0.77
N LEU A 82 18.72 18.04 1.92
CA LEU A 82 19.30 18.61 3.15
C LEU A 82 20.80 18.98 3.01
N PRO A 83 21.66 18.14 2.40
CA PRO A 83 23.05 18.51 2.18
C PRO A 83 23.20 19.70 1.22
N LEU A 84 22.34 19.80 0.19
CA LEU A 84 22.35 20.92 -0.75
C LEU A 84 21.92 22.25 -0.09
N MET A 85 21.05 22.19 0.92
CA MET A 85 20.68 23.36 1.73
C MET A 85 21.74 23.72 2.78
N GLY A 86 22.77 22.89 2.96
CA GLY A 86 23.82 23.10 3.97
C GLY A 86 23.36 22.88 5.41
N THR A 87 22.21 22.22 5.62
CA THR A 87 21.64 22.01 6.97
C THR A 87 22.34 20.90 7.74
N SER A 88 22.73 19.83 7.05
CA SER A 88 23.30 18.63 7.67
C SER A 88 24.27 17.92 6.70
N PRO A 89 25.38 17.34 7.20
CA PRO A 89 26.27 16.52 6.39
C PRO A 89 25.58 15.29 5.79
N MET A 90 25.96 14.92 4.56
CA MET A 90 25.42 13.75 3.86
C MET A 90 25.47 12.47 4.71
N ALA A 91 26.58 12.24 5.41
CA ALA A 91 26.77 11.04 6.25
C ALA A 91 25.72 10.95 7.38
N GLU A 92 25.40 12.08 8.01
CA GLU A 92 24.40 12.14 9.09
C GLU A 92 22.99 11.91 8.55
N VAL A 93 22.67 12.50 7.40
CA VAL A 93 21.36 12.35 6.75
C VAL A 93 21.15 10.92 6.23
N ALA A 94 22.21 10.26 5.78
CA ALA A 94 22.14 8.89 5.25
C ALA A 94 22.12 7.81 6.36
N ALA A 95 22.61 8.09 7.57
CA ALA A 95 22.71 7.11 8.65
C ALA A 95 21.38 6.38 9.00
N PRO A 96 20.21 7.05 9.04
CA PRO A 96 18.93 6.38 9.31
C PRO A 96 18.53 5.33 8.28
N TYR A 97 19.04 5.40 7.04
CA TYR A 97 18.75 4.42 5.99
C TYR A 97 19.48 3.07 6.20
N ALA A 98 20.45 3.03 7.11
CA ALA A 98 21.16 1.83 7.54
C ALA A 98 20.71 1.35 8.94
N ASN A 99 19.54 1.77 9.41
CA ASN A 99 19.01 1.35 10.71
C ASN A 99 18.86 -0.19 10.76
N PRO A 100 19.32 -0.88 11.83
CA PRO A 100 19.19 -2.33 11.97
C PRO A 100 17.77 -2.87 11.76
N LEU A 101 16.74 -2.09 12.09
CA LEU A 101 15.34 -2.47 11.87
C LEU A 101 15.02 -2.65 10.38
N ILE A 102 15.65 -1.88 9.47
CA ILE A 102 15.47 -2.04 8.02
C ILE A 102 15.98 -3.42 7.58
N PHE A 103 17.14 -3.84 8.08
CA PHE A 103 17.70 -5.16 7.79
C PHE A 103 16.88 -6.30 8.40
N LEU A 104 16.28 -6.09 9.57
CA LEU A 104 15.33 -7.02 10.16
C LEU A 104 14.11 -7.22 9.26
N PHE A 105 13.48 -6.14 8.80
CA PHE A 105 12.35 -6.21 7.86
C PHE A 105 12.75 -6.86 6.52
N LEU A 106 13.94 -6.54 5.99
CA LEU A 106 14.47 -7.18 4.79
C LEU A 106 14.60 -8.70 4.97
N GLY A 107 15.18 -9.15 6.09
CA GLY A 107 15.26 -10.57 6.44
C GLY A 107 13.88 -11.22 6.55
N GLY A 108 12.93 -10.54 7.18
CA GLY A 108 11.53 -10.97 7.27
C GLY A 108 10.88 -11.14 5.89
N PHE A 109 11.07 -10.19 4.98
CA PHE A 109 10.55 -10.28 3.61
C PHE A 109 11.18 -11.41 2.81
N LEU A 110 12.49 -11.64 2.95
CA LEU A 110 13.17 -12.77 2.31
C LEU A 110 12.62 -14.13 2.80
N LEU A 111 12.36 -14.25 4.11
CA LEU A 111 11.72 -15.44 4.68
C LEU A 111 10.29 -15.60 4.17
N ALA A 112 9.50 -14.53 4.16
CA ALA A 112 8.13 -14.52 3.65
C ALA A 112 8.09 -14.93 2.17
N GLU A 113 8.99 -14.41 1.34
CA GLU A 113 9.14 -14.78 -0.07
C GLU A 113 9.53 -16.26 -0.23
N GLY A 114 10.40 -16.78 0.64
CA GLY A 114 10.70 -18.21 0.71
C GLY A 114 9.44 -19.05 0.97
N ILE A 115 8.65 -18.70 1.99
CA ILE A 115 7.38 -19.35 2.31
C ILE A 115 6.38 -19.26 1.14
N GLN A 116 6.39 -18.14 0.41
CA GLN A 116 5.59 -17.96 -0.79
C GLN A 116 6.01 -18.89 -1.92
N ARG A 117 7.30 -18.91 -2.25
CA ARG A 117 7.88 -19.73 -3.33
C ARG A 117 7.59 -21.23 -3.17
N TRP A 118 7.58 -21.74 -1.94
CA TRP A 118 7.27 -23.15 -1.65
C TRP A 118 5.77 -23.46 -1.50
N GLY A 119 4.90 -22.44 -1.59
CA GLY A 119 3.45 -22.58 -1.43
C GLY A 119 3.02 -23.01 -0.02
N LEU A 120 3.89 -22.84 0.99
CA LEU A 120 3.63 -23.31 2.36
C LEU A 120 2.43 -22.59 2.98
N HIS A 121 2.36 -21.27 2.82
CA HIS A 121 1.24 -20.43 3.24
C HIS A 121 -0.11 -20.96 2.71
N ARG A 122 -0.19 -21.37 1.43
CA ARG A 122 -1.39 -21.95 0.83
C ARG A 122 -1.77 -23.30 1.46
N ARG A 123 -0.79 -24.15 1.78
CA ARG A 123 -1.04 -25.43 2.46
C ARG A 123 -1.62 -25.19 3.86
N ILE A 124 -1.04 -24.26 4.61
CA ILE A 124 -1.53 -23.88 5.95
C ILE A 124 -2.96 -23.37 5.87
N ALA A 125 -3.25 -22.45 4.94
CA ALA A 125 -4.60 -21.93 4.74
C ALA A 125 -5.61 -23.03 4.43
N LEU A 126 -5.29 -23.93 3.50
CA LEU A 126 -6.18 -25.05 3.14
C LEU A 126 -6.41 -26.02 4.31
N VAL A 127 -5.41 -26.24 5.17
CA VAL A 127 -5.57 -27.05 6.38
C VAL A 127 -6.53 -26.38 7.36
N VAL A 128 -6.36 -25.07 7.64
CA VAL A 128 -7.27 -24.32 8.51
C VAL A 128 -8.69 -24.34 7.96
N LEU A 129 -8.85 -24.18 6.65
CA LEU A 129 -10.15 -24.24 5.99
C LEU A 129 -10.77 -25.64 6.01
N LYS A 130 -9.96 -26.70 5.90
CA LYS A 130 -10.44 -28.09 6.00
C LYS A 130 -10.99 -28.41 7.40
N VAL A 131 -10.44 -27.78 8.44
CA VAL A 131 -10.93 -27.90 9.82
C VAL A 131 -12.15 -26.99 10.06
N SER A 132 -12.35 -25.97 9.21
CA SER A 132 -13.49 -25.07 9.31
C SER A 132 -14.77 -25.80 8.87
N GLY A 133 -15.81 -25.71 9.69
CA GLY A 133 -17.04 -26.49 9.49
C GLY A 133 -17.84 -26.07 8.24
N HIS A 134 -18.90 -26.83 7.96
CA HIS A 134 -19.69 -26.68 6.73
C HIS A 134 -20.75 -25.56 6.79
N ARG A 135 -20.92 -24.88 7.93
CA ARG A 135 -21.92 -23.82 8.07
C ARG A 135 -21.39 -22.49 7.52
N PRO A 136 -22.25 -21.69 6.84
CA PRO A 136 -21.97 -20.33 6.37
C PRO A 136 -21.07 -19.46 7.29
N HIS A 137 -21.44 -19.31 8.57
CA HIS A 137 -20.69 -18.49 9.53
C HIS A 137 -19.35 -19.11 9.96
N GLN A 138 -19.25 -20.44 9.98
CA GLN A 138 -18.01 -21.16 10.32
C GLN A 138 -16.98 -21.01 9.20
N LEU A 139 -17.43 -21.01 7.95
CA LEU A 139 -16.58 -20.74 6.80
C LEU A 139 -16.01 -19.33 6.86
N VAL A 140 -16.84 -18.30 7.08
CA VAL A 140 -16.36 -16.93 7.23
C VAL A 140 -15.33 -16.81 8.36
N ALA A 141 -15.64 -17.36 9.54
CA ALA A 141 -14.72 -17.34 10.68
C ALA A 141 -13.40 -18.07 10.37
N GLY A 142 -13.47 -19.22 9.70
CA GLY A 142 -12.31 -19.98 9.24
C GLY A 142 -11.42 -19.19 8.28
N PHE A 143 -12.03 -18.52 7.30
CA PHE A 143 -11.33 -17.63 6.38
C PHE A 143 -10.70 -16.45 7.11
N MET A 144 -11.41 -15.81 8.04
CA MET A 144 -10.86 -14.71 8.84
C MET A 144 -9.67 -15.15 9.69
N MET A 145 -9.76 -16.29 10.39
CA MET A 145 -8.65 -16.82 11.19
C MET A 145 -7.45 -17.20 10.32
N ALA A 146 -7.68 -17.89 9.20
CA ALA A 146 -6.61 -18.23 8.27
C ALA A 146 -5.94 -16.96 7.69
N THR A 147 -6.74 -15.97 7.30
CA THR A 147 -6.24 -14.70 6.76
C THR A 147 -5.44 -13.93 7.79
N ALA A 148 -5.94 -13.77 9.02
CA ALA A 148 -5.22 -13.08 10.08
C ALA A 148 -3.90 -13.80 10.44
N GLY A 149 -3.94 -15.13 10.58
CA GLY A 149 -2.75 -15.92 10.85
C GLY A 149 -1.70 -15.83 9.75
N LEU A 150 -2.12 -15.83 8.47
CA LEU A 150 -1.20 -15.60 7.36
C LEU A 150 -0.62 -14.17 7.35
N SER A 151 -1.46 -13.17 7.64
CA SER A 151 -1.07 -11.76 7.61
C SER A 151 -0.12 -11.35 8.72
N MET A 152 0.01 -12.14 9.79
CA MET A 152 1.08 -11.96 10.77
C MET A 152 2.47 -12.19 10.15
N TRP A 153 2.62 -13.15 9.24
CA TRP A 153 3.93 -13.55 8.71
C TRP A 153 4.18 -13.10 7.27
N VAL A 154 3.16 -12.58 6.61
CA VAL A 154 3.15 -12.18 5.21
C VAL A 154 2.51 -10.78 5.10
N SER A 155 2.92 -9.97 4.13
CA SER A 155 2.32 -8.64 3.93
C SER A 155 0.80 -8.71 3.73
N ASN A 156 0.07 -7.77 4.33
CA ASN A 156 -1.40 -7.68 4.26
C ASN A 156 -1.93 -7.72 2.83
N THR A 157 -1.29 -6.97 1.92
CA THR A 157 -1.67 -6.91 0.50
C THR A 157 -1.51 -8.27 -0.19
N ALA A 158 -0.40 -8.98 0.04
CA ALA A 158 -0.20 -10.30 -0.54
C ALA A 158 -1.20 -11.32 0.04
N THR A 159 -1.44 -11.29 1.35
CA THR A 159 -2.39 -12.19 2.02
C THR A 159 -3.81 -11.99 1.48
N ALA A 160 -4.27 -10.75 1.34
CA ALA A 160 -5.58 -10.45 0.75
C ALA A 160 -5.67 -10.91 -0.71
N ALA A 161 -4.64 -10.62 -1.53
CA ALA A 161 -4.59 -11.02 -2.94
C ALA A 161 -4.64 -12.55 -3.13
N LEU A 162 -4.12 -13.32 -2.18
CA LEU A 162 -4.18 -14.78 -2.16
C LEU A 162 -5.55 -15.31 -1.69
N MET A 163 -6.10 -14.71 -0.62
CA MET A 163 -7.31 -15.22 0.02
C MET A 163 -8.59 -14.88 -0.75
N VAL A 164 -8.64 -13.74 -1.45
CA VAL A 164 -9.78 -13.34 -2.28
C VAL A 164 -10.15 -14.38 -3.35
N PRO A 165 -9.25 -14.83 -4.25
CA PRO A 165 -9.59 -15.83 -5.26
C PRO A 165 -9.96 -17.20 -4.65
N ILE A 166 -9.37 -17.57 -3.52
CA ILE A 166 -9.73 -18.80 -2.79
C ILE A 166 -11.16 -18.67 -2.22
N GLY A 167 -11.48 -17.53 -1.61
CA GLY A 167 -12.82 -17.22 -1.09
C GLY A 167 -13.88 -17.26 -2.17
N LEU A 168 -13.62 -16.62 -3.32
CA LEU A 168 -14.50 -16.65 -4.49
C LEU A 168 -14.71 -18.07 -5.02
N SER A 169 -13.66 -18.89 -5.05
CA SER A 169 -13.76 -20.29 -5.47
C SER A 169 -14.69 -21.09 -4.56
N VAL A 170 -14.63 -20.87 -3.24
CA VAL A 170 -15.50 -21.53 -2.26
C VAL A 170 -16.95 -21.06 -2.40
N LEU A 171 -17.18 -19.76 -2.61
CA LEU A 171 -18.52 -19.22 -2.87
C LEU A 171 -19.17 -19.85 -4.10
N GLY A 172 -18.43 -19.99 -5.21
CA GLY A 172 -18.92 -20.65 -6.43
C GLY A 172 -19.24 -22.14 -6.25
N LEU A 173 -18.54 -22.84 -5.34
CA LEU A 173 -18.86 -24.23 -5.00
C LEU A 173 -20.16 -24.34 -4.18
N LEU A 174 -20.36 -23.43 -3.22
CA LEU A 174 -21.59 -23.35 -2.41
C LEU A 174 -22.81 -23.05 -3.28
N GLU A 175 -22.67 -22.17 -4.26
CA GLU A 175 -23.68 -21.87 -5.29
C GLU A 175 -24.12 -23.12 -6.05
N ARG A 176 -23.15 -23.89 -6.55
CA ARG A 176 -23.42 -25.11 -7.32
C ARG A 176 -24.09 -26.22 -6.52
N GLN A 177 -23.88 -26.25 -5.21
CA GLN A 177 -24.47 -27.25 -4.32
C GLN A 177 -25.89 -26.89 -3.85
N GLY A 178 -26.49 -25.81 -4.37
CA GLY A 178 -27.84 -25.38 -4.00
C GLY A 178 -27.94 -24.89 -2.55
N GLY A 179 -26.81 -24.60 -1.91
CA GLY A 179 -26.78 -24.08 -0.56
C GLY A 179 -27.27 -22.64 -0.51
N VAL A 180 -28.06 -22.30 0.51
CA VAL A 180 -28.55 -20.95 0.84
C VAL A 180 -27.40 -19.92 1.04
N GLY A 181 -26.13 -20.36 0.98
CA GLY A 181 -24.90 -19.57 1.15
C GLY A 181 -24.41 -18.79 -0.07
N ALA A 182 -25.10 -18.88 -1.21
CA ALA A 182 -24.82 -18.14 -2.43
C ALA A 182 -25.33 -16.68 -2.44
N SER A 183 -25.76 -16.14 -1.30
CA SER A 183 -26.31 -14.79 -1.29
C SER A 183 -25.20 -13.76 -1.48
N ARG A 184 -25.51 -12.66 -2.17
CA ARG A 184 -24.64 -11.47 -2.25
C ARG A 184 -24.10 -11.05 -0.88
N ASN A 185 -24.92 -11.20 0.17
CA ASN A 185 -24.54 -10.88 1.54
C ASN A 185 -23.42 -11.79 2.05
N MET A 186 -23.48 -13.10 1.80
CA MET A 186 -22.39 -14.01 2.15
C MET A 186 -21.09 -13.64 1.44
N ALA A 187 -21.14 -13.36 0.13
CA ALA A 187 -19.97 -12.96 -0.62
C ALA A 187 -19.34 -11.68 -0.05
N LEU A 188 -20.15 -10.67 0.24
CA LEU A 188 -19.69 -9.42 0.87
C LEU A 188 -19.12 -9.67 2.26
N THR A 189 -19.78 -10.46 3.11
CA THR A 189 -19.30 -10.77 4.46
C THR A 189 -17.98 -11.53 4.43
N LEU A 190 -17.81 -12.49 3.52
CA LEU A 190 -16.57 -13.24 3.37
C LEU A 190 -15.43 -12.33 2.88
N LEU A 191 -15.65 -11.55 1.82
CA LEU A 191 -14.62 -10.68 1.24
C LEU A 191 -14.22 -9.54 2.17
N LEU A 192 -15.19 -8.89 2.83
CA LEU A 192 -14.91 -7.88 3.85
C LEU A 192 -14.23 -8.50 5.08
N GLY A 193 -14.63 -9.70 5.48
CA GLY A 193 -14.01 -10.45 6.56
C GLY A 193 -12.53 -10.74 6.27
N ILE A 194 -12.20 -11.20 5.06
CA ILE A 194 -10.81 -11.40 4.60
C ILE A 194 -10.04 -10.07 4.67
N ALA A 195 -10.60 -8.98 4.11
CA ALA A 195 -9.91 -7.69 4.09
C ALA A 195 -9.61 -7.17 5.51
N LEU A 196 -10.59 -7.23 6.42
CA LEU A 196 -10.42 -6.82 7.82
C LEU A 196 -9.45 -7.73 8.58
N ALA A 197 -9.57 -9.05 8.39
CA ALA A 197 -8.70 -10.02 9.04
C ALA A 197 -7.23 -9.87 8.61
N ALA A 198 -6.95 -9.54 7.34
CA ALA A 198 -5.59 -9.25 6.89
C ALA A 198 -4.99 -8.05 7.65
N ASN A 199 -5.74 -6.95 7.77
CA ASN A 199 -5.28 -5.78 8.53
C ASN A 199 -5.09 -6.08 10.02
N ILE A 200 -6.00 -6.83 10.64
CA ILE A 200 -5.89 -7.23 12.06
C ILE A 200 -4.67 -8.13 12.28
N GLY A 201 -4.47 -9.11 11.40
CA GLY A 201 -3.33 -10.04 11.48
C GLY A 201 -1.99 -9.32 11.39
N GLY A 202 -1.86 -8.34 10.50
CA GLY A 202 -0.63 -7.56 10.33
C GLY A 202 -0.27 -6.66 11.53
N MET A 203 -1.20 -6.42 12.47
CA MET A 203 -0.89 -5.72 13.72
C MET A 203 -0.37 -6.66 14.83
N GLY A 204 -0.41 -7.98 14.62
CA GLY A 204 0.03 -8.97 15.60
C GLY A 204 1.54 -9.16 15.70
N THR A 205 2.32 -8.49 14.86
CA THR A 205 3.79 -8.53 14.77
C THR A 205 4.39 -7.16 14.88
#